data_AF-Q76DK8-F1
#
_entry.id   AF-Q76DK8-F1
#
_cell.length_a   1.000
_cell.length_b   1.000
_cell.length_c   1.000
_cell.angle_alpha   90.00
_cell.angle_beta   90.00
_cell.angle_gamma   90.00
#
_symmetry.space_group_name_H-M   'P 1'
#
loop_
_entity.id
_entity.type
_entity.pdbx_description
1 polymer ?
#
loop_
_entity_poly.entity_id
_entity_poly.type
_entity_poly.pdbx_seq_one_letter_code
_entity_poly.pdbx_strand_id
1 'polypeptide(L)'
;SVSKTFLGPGQGSEGGIDFSHEGPAFLTWHRYHLMQPERDMQVMLQDPSFALPYWNFAIGGNQCDICTDDLMGARSNFDSNSLSSNSVFSQWRVVCEFVEDYESLGTICNSTRNSSIRRNPAGNVARPMVQRLPEPQDVALCLDVNMFDTPPFFSDSSES
;
A
#
# COMPACT_ATOMS: atom_id res chain seq x y z
N SER A 1 -5.58 4.23 -10.86
CA SER A 1 -5.30 5.57 -10.30
C SER A 1 -3.82 5.92 -10.38
N VAL A 2 -2.93 4.94 -10.26
CA VAL A 2 -1.46 5.13 -10.25
C VAL A 2 -0.75 4.69 -11.54
N SER A 3 -1.49 4.15 -12.51
CA SER A 3 -0.91 3.66 -13.77
C SER A 3 -0.40 4.82 -14.62
N LYS A 4 0.70 4.61 -15.33
CA LYS A 4 1.21 5.59 -16.30
C LYS A 4 0.21 5.89 -17.40
N THR A 5 0.37 7.06 -18.01
CA THR A 5 -0.41 7.47 -19.18
C THR A 5 0.20 6.83 -20.42
N PHE A 6 -0.52 5.90 -21.04
CA PHE A 6 -0.11 5.29 -22.30
C PHE A 6 -0.24 6.31 -23.45
N LEU A 7 0.87 6.60 -24.14
CA LEU A 7 0.89 7.58 -25.24
C LEU A 7 0.59 6.96 -26.60
N GLY A 8 0.78 5.66 -26.74
CA GLY A 8 0.53 4.93 -27.98
C GLY A 8 1.60 3.88 -28.25
N PRO A 9 1.33 2.92 -29.16
CA PRO A 9 2.29 1.90 -29.53
C PRO A 9 3.59 2.52 -30.05
N GLY A 10 4.74 2.16 -29.46
CA GLY A 10 6.05 2.68 -29.83
C GLY A 10 6.37 4.09 -29.33
N GLN A 11 5.43 4.78 -28.68
CA GLN A 11 5.67 6.08 -28.02
C GLN A 11 5.99 5.93 -26.53
N GLY A 12 5.63 4.77 -25.93
CA GLY A 12 5.85 4.48 -24.53
C GLY A 12 4.73 4.99 -23.62
N SER A 13 5.03 5.05 -22.33
CA SER A 13 4.12 5.50 -21.28
C SER A 13 4.79 6.54 -20.39
N GLU A 14 4.06 7.59 -20.03
CA GLU A 14 4.55 8.68 -19.19
C GLU A 14 4.09 8.54 -17.74
N GLY A 15 5.03 8.68 -16.83
CA GLY A 15 4.78 8.73 -15.38
C GLY A 15 4.55 10.16 -14.88
N GLY A 16 4.63 10.34 -13.56
CA GLY A 16 4.51 11.66 -12.92
C GLY A 16 3.08 12.19 -12.76
N ILE A 17 2.08 11.38 -13.12
CA ILE A 17 0.67 11.65 -12.85
C ILE A 17 0.14 10.56 -11.93
N ASP A 18 -0.27 10.93 -10.72
CA ASP A 18 -0.94 10.05 -9.77
C ASP A 18 -2.23 10.71 -9.29
N PHE A 19 -3.37 10.01 -9.46
CA PHE A 19 -4.69 10.52 -9.07
C PHE A 19 -5.02 10.31 -7.59
N SER A 20 -4.13 9.65 -6.84
CA SER A 20 -4.37 9.13 -5.50
C SER A 20 -3.21 9.37 -4.51
N HIS A 21 -2.07 9.85 -4.99
CA HIS A 21 -0.88 10.18 -4.19
C HIS A 21 -0.27 11.51 -4.65
N GLU A 22 0.77 11.95 -3.94
CA GLU A 22 1.56 13.15 -4.27
C GLU A 22 0.72 14.43 -4.41
N GLY A 23 -0.35 14.55 -3.62
CA GLY A 23 -1.17 15.76 -3.57
C GLY A 23 -2.33 15.69 -2.58
N PRO A 24 -3.16 16.75 -2.49
CA PRO A 24 -4.17 16.89 -1.44
C PRO A 24 -5.26 15.81 -1.44
N ALA A 25 -5.44 15.12 -2.58
CA ALA A 25 -6.40 14.04 -2.71
C ALA A 25 -5.97 12.75 -2.00
N PHE A 26 -4.71 12.64 -1.55
CA PHE A 26 -4.16 11.42 -0.93
C PHE A 26 -5.05 10.88 0.19
N LEU A 27 -5.37 11.72 1.19
CA LEU A 27 -6.15 11.30 2.35
C LEU A 27 -7.61 11.00 2.00
N THR A 28 -8.22 11.79 1.12
CA THR A 28 -9.64 11.62 0.76
C THR A 28 -9.86 10.42 -0.15
N TRP A 29 -8.95 10.18 -1.10
CA TRP A 29 -8.98 9.00 -1.97
C TRP A 29 -8.87 7.72 -1.15
N HIS A 30 -7.88 7.63 -0.25
CA HIS A 30 -7.69 6.45 0.60
C HIS A 30 -8.80 6.26 1.63
N ARG A 31 -9.37 7.33 2.18
CA ARG A 31 -10.57 7.24 3.04
C ARG A 31 -11.72 6.57 2.29
N TYR A 32 -12.03 7.00 1.08
CA TYR A 32 -13.08 6.37 0.28
C TYR A 32 -12.72 4.93 -0.14
N HIS A 33 -11.45 4.69 -0.47
CA HIS A 33 -10.93 3.38 -0.80
C HIS A 33 -11.01 2.38 0.37
N LEU A 34 -11.07 2.82 1.63
CA LEU A 34 -11.32 1.97 2.80
C LEU A 34 -12.82 1.80 3.10
N MET A 35 -13.62 2.86 2.93
CA MET A 35 -15.06 2.80 3.14
C MET A 35 -15.76 1.81 2.19
N GLN A 36 -15.29 1.71 0.94
CA GLN A 36 -15.86 0.79 -0.05
C GLN A 36 -15.71 -0.70 0.34
N PRO A 37 -14.50 -1.24 0.58
CA PRO A 37 -14.35 -2.64 1.01
C PRO A 37 -14.94 -2.91 2.39
N GLU A 38 -14.92 -1.94 3.33
CA GLU A 38 -15.63 -2.11 4.60
C GLU A 38 -17.14 -2.35 4.35
N ARG A 39 -17.75 -1.55 3.49
CA ARG A 39 -19.15 -1.72 3.12
C ARG A 39 -19.41 -3.03 2.38
N ASP A 40 -18.55 -3.40 1.45
CA ASP A 40 -18.67 -4.64 0.70
C ASP A 40 -18.55 -5.86 1.64
N MET A 41 -17.68 -5.79 2.65
CA MET A 41 -17.54 -6.82 3.68
C MET A 41 -18.75 -6.87 4.62
N GLN A 42 -19.30 -5.73 5.05
CA GLN A 42 -20.55 -5.70 5.82
C GLN A 42 -21.68 -6.43 5.08
N VAL A 43 -21.81 -6.21 3.77
CA VAL A 43 -22.80 -6.89 2.92
C VAL A 43 -22.48 -8.38 2.78
N MET A 44 -21.24 -8.72 2.48
CA MET A 44 -20.77 -10.11 2.32
C MET A 44 -21.00 -10.95 3.58
N LEU A 45 -20.70 -10.39 4.76
CA LEU A 45 -20.83 -11.04 6.06
C LEU A 45 -22.24 -10.95 6.64
N GLN A 46 -23.13 -10.14 6.04
CA GLN A 46 -24.44 -9.77 6.59
C GLN A 46 -24.35 -9.18 8.01
N ASP A 47 -23.27 -8.45 8.26
CA ASP A 47 -22.99 -7.82 9.55
C ASP A 47 -22.84 -6.30 9.36
N PRO A 48 -23.87 -5.49 9.69
CA PRO A 48 -23.80 -4.04 9.56
C PRO A 48 -22.85 -3.39 10.58
N SER A 49 -22.39 -4.12 11.59
CA SER A 49 -21.45 -3.64 12.61
C SER A 49 -19.99 -3.98 12.29
N PHE A 50 -19.73 -4.77 11.25
CA PHE A 50 -18.37 -5.06 10.80
C PHE A 50 -17.64 -3.76 10.47
N ALA A 51 -16.41 -3.65 10.99
CA ALA A 51 -15.52 -2.52 10.78
C ALA A 51 -14.10 -3.00 10.52
N LEU A 52 -13.36 -2.25 9.69
CA LEU A 52 -11.95 -2.52 9.44
C LEU A 52 -11.11 -2.11 10.66
N PRO A 53 -10.31 -3.03 11.26
CA PRO A 53 -9.35 -2.65 12.29
C PRO A 53 -8.20 -1.84 11.67
N TYR A 54 -7.47 -1.10 12.50
CA TYR A 54 -6.26 -0.40 12.10
C TYR A 54 -5.01 -1.06 12.72
N TRP A 55 -3.86 -0.81 12.10
CA TRP A 55 -2.56 -1.14 12.65
C TRP A 55 -1.87 0.14 13.10
N ASN A 56 -1.53 0.23 14.39
CA ASN A 56 -0.60 1.25 14.84
C ASN A 56 0.82 0.85 14.41
N PHE A 57 1.27 1.35 13.27
CA PHE A 57 2.62 1.11 12.79
C PHE A 57 3.65 2.08 13.38
N ALA A 58 3.23 3.15 14.07
CA ALA A 58 4.12 4.14 14.70
C ALA A 58 4.60 3.64 16.08
N ILE A 59 5.26 2.47 16.07
CA ILE A 59 5.76 1.78 17.27
C ILE A 59 7.29 1.84 17.40
N GLY A 60 7.97 2.44 16.43
CA GLY A 60 9.42 2.40 16.31
C GLY A 60 9.97 0.99 16.02
N GLY A 61 11.29 0.91 15.93
CA GLY A 61 11.98 -0.38 15.76
C GLY A 61 11.82 -0.98 14.36
N ASN A 62 12.08 -2.29 14.23
CA ASN A 62 12.24 -2.97 12.94
C ASN A 62 11.37 -4.23 12.78
N GLN A 63 10.43 -4.46 13.70
CA GLN A 63 9.55 -5.62 13.69
C GLN A 63 8.17 -5.23 13.16
N CYS A 64 7.55 -6.13 12.39
CA CYS A 64 6.12 -6.06 12.10
C CYS A 64 5.40 -6.88 13.17
N ASP A 65 4.82 -6.21 14.16
CA ASP A 65 4.17 -6.81 15.32
C ASP A 65 2.86 -7.55 14.99
N ILE A 66 2.21 -7.21 13.88
CA ILE A 66 1.03 -7.92 13.36
C ILE A 66 1.35 -9.04 12.36
N CYS A 67 2.63 -9.23 12.00
CA CYS A 67 3.06 -10.27 11.07
C CYS A 67 3.24 -11.61 11.78
N THR A 68 2.13 -12.15 12.29
CA THR A 68 2.01 -13.46 12.95
C THR A 68 0.98 -14.32 12.22
N ASP A 69 1.04 -15.64 12.35
CA ASP A 69 0.13 -16.53 11.62
C ASP A 69 -1.35 -16.41 12.05
N ASP A 70 -1.61 -15.91 13.26
CA ASP A 70 -2.95 -15.62 13.77
C ASP A 70 -3.56 -14.33 13.21
N LEU A 71 -2.71 -13.44 12.68
CA LEU A 71 -3.10 -12.16 12.08
C LEU A 71 -2.67 -12.13 10.61
N MET A 72 -1.69 -11.31 10.25
CA MET A 72 -1.38 -10.99 8.84
C MET A 72 -0.40 -11.97 8.18
N GLY A 73 0.00 -13.04 8.88
CA GLY A 73 0.95 -14.07 8.46
C GLY A 73 2.38 -13.83 8.95
N ALA A 74 3.04 -14.86 9.47
CA ALA A 74 4.45 -14.82 9.81
C ALA A 74 5.34 -14.86 8.56
N ARG A 75 6.64 -14.60 8.73
CA ARG A 75 7.64 -14.86 7.69
C ARG A 75 7.80 -16.38 7.49
N SER A 76 7.94 -16.82 6.25
CA SER A 76 8.26 -18.22 5.95
C SER A 76 9.66 -18.59 6.41
N ASN A 77 9.81 -19.78 7.00
CA ASN A 77 11.11 -20.36 7.34
C ASN A 77 11.89 -20.87 6.11
N PHE A 78 11.22 -21.02 4.96
CA PHE A 78 11.82 -21.56 3.74
C PHE A 78 12.24 -20.47 2.74
N ASP A 79 11.59 -19.31 2.78
CA ASP A 79 11.91 -18.14 1.94
C ASP A 79 11.58 -16.86 2.72
N SER A 80 12.60 -16.06 3.00
CA SER A 80 12.49 -14.85 3.81
C SER A 80 11.61 -13.75 3.21
N ASN A 81 11.32 -13.83 1.90
CA ASN A 81 10.43 -12.91 1.21
C ASN A 81 9.00 -13.44 1.06
N SER A 82 8.69 -14.62 1.60
CA SER A 82 7.39 -15.25 1.50
C SER A 82 6.70 -15.32 2.87
N LEU A 83 5.37 -15.46 2.85
CA LEU A 83 4.57 -15.68 4.04
C LEU A 83 4.63 -17.15 4.49
N SER A 84 4.55 -17.38 5.79
CA SER A 84 4.40 -18.70 6.41
C SER A 84 3.19 -19.43 5.81
N SER A 85 3.36 -20.72 5.50
CA SER A 85 2.30 -21.57 4.93
C SER A 85 1.13 -21.79 5.88
N ASN A 86 1.29 -21.48 7.17
CA ASN A 86 0.22 -21.58 8.16
C ASN A 86 -0.77 -20.42 8.08
N SER A 87 -0.41 -19.31 7.42
CA SER A 87 -1.32 -18.20 7.19
C SER A 87 -2.11 -18.39 5.89
N VAL A 88 -3.41 -18.10 5.91
CA VAL A 88 -4.27 -18.11 4.71
C VAL A 88 -3.77 -17.15 3.63
N PHE A 89 -3.08 -16.08 4.01
CA PHE A 89 -2.52 -15.10 3.08
C PHE A 89 -1.37 -15.66 2.22
N SER A 90 -0.72 -16.76 2.61
CA SER A 90 0.28 -17.44 1.78
C SER A 90 -0.30 -18.05 0.49
N GLN A 91 -1.61 -18.29 0.48
CA GLN A 91 -2.33 -18.83 -0.67
C GLN A 91 -2.81 -17.74 -1.63
N TRP A 92 -2.79 -16.48 -1.20
CA TRP A 92 -3.21 -15.37 -2.04
C TRP A 92 -2.28 -15.22 -3.23
N ARG A 93 -2.87 -14.77 -4.33
CA ARG A 93 -2.18 -14.50 -5.59
C ARG A 93 -2.54 -13.08 -6.02
N VAL A 94 -1.53 -12.32 -6.40
CA VAL A 94 -1.68 -10.90 -6.70
C VAL A 94 -2.16 -10.70 -8.14
N VAL A 95 -2.79 -9.55 -8.38
CA VAL A 95 -3.21 -9.06 -9.71
C VAL A 95 -2.38 -7.82 -10.05
N CYS A 96 -2.44 -7.38 -11.31
CA CYS A 96 -1.80 -6.14 -11.79
C CYS A 96 -0.26 -6.13 -11.77
N GLU A 97 0.39 -7.30 -11.90
CA GLU A 97 1.86 -7.39 -11.94
C GLU A 97 2.49 -7.22 -13.32
N PHE A 98 1.70 -7.36 -14.41
CA PHE A 98 2.22 -7.28 -15.78
C PHE A 98 2.35 -5.81 -16.25
N VAL A 99 3.03 -4.99 -15.46
CA VAL A 99 3.16 -3.54 -15.69
C VAL A 99 3.78 -3.24 -17.06
N GLU A 100 4.78 -4.02 -17.48
CA GLU A 100 5.41 -3.89 -18.79
C GLU A 100 4.41 -4.07 -19.94
N ASP A 101 3.48 -5.03 -19.83
CA ASP A 101 2.45 -5.27 -20.84
C ASP A 101 1.43 -4.12 -20.88
N TYR A 102 1.05 -3.60 -19.72
CA TYR A 102 0.09 -2.48 -19.62
C TYR A 102 0.68 -1.22 -20.27
N GLU A 103 1.95 -0.93 -19.95
CA GLU A 103 2.66 0.27 -20.42
C GLU A 103 3.11 0.19 -21.88
N SER A 104 3.35 -1.02 -22.41
CA SER A 104 3.81 -1.19 -23.80
C SER A 104 2.67 -1.45 -24.80
N LEU A 105 1.62 -2.16 -24.37
CA LEU A 105 0.49 -2.55 -25.22
C LEU A 105 -0.74 -1.66 -25.04
N GLY A 106 -0.74 -0.75 -24.05
CA GLY A 106 -1.91 0.07 -23.72
C GLY A 106 -3.07 -0.74 -23.14
N THR A 107 -2.75 -1.90 -22.55
CA THR A 107 -3.74 -2.75 -21.89
C THR A 107 -3.93 -2.32 -20.43
N ILE A 108 -5.01 -2.76 -19.80
CA ILE A 108 -5.27 -2.53 -18.38
C ILE A 108 -5.15 -3.83 -17.60
N CYS A 109 -4.88 -3.71 -16.30
CA CYS A 109 -4.90 -4.85 -15.39
C CYS A 109 -6.23 -5.60 -15.49
N ASN A 110 -6.15 -6.92 -15.62
CA ASN A 110 -7.29 -7.83 -15.62
C ASN A 110 -7.37 -8.61 -14.30
N SER A 111 -8.30 -9.57 -14.23
CA SER A 111 -8.53 -10.40 -13.04
C SER A 111 -7.64 -11.65 -12.97
N THR A 112 -6.68 -11.81 -13.88
CA THR A 112 -5.74 -12.94 -13.87
C THR A 112 -4.78 -12.80 -12.70
N ARG A 113 -4.79 -13.81 -11.83
CA ARG A 113 -3.94 -13.90 -10.64
C ARG A 113 -2.61 -14.53 -11.01
N ASN A 114 -1.51 -13.97 -10.50
CA ASN A 114 -0.17 -14.37 -10.89
C ASN A 114 0.67 -14.85 -9.70
N SER A 115 1.55 -14.01 -9.15
CA SER A 115 2.53 -14.42 -8.15
C SER A 115 1.97 -14.45 -6.73
N SER A 116 2.71 -15.07 -5.80
CA SER A 116 2.41 -15.01 -4.36
C SER A 116 2.84 -13.67 -3.77
N ILE A 117 2.19 -13.24 -2.68
CA ILE A 117 2.59 -12.03 -1.94
C ILE A 117 4.06 -12.14 -1.51
N ARG A 118 4.83 -11.08 -1.80
CA ARG A 118 6.21 -10.90 -1.34
C ARG A 118 6.24 -9.91 -0.18
N ARG A 119 6.78 -10.32 0.97
CA ARG A 119 6.89 -9.45 2.16
C ARG A 119 8.13 -9.80 2.97
N ASN A 120 8.95 -8.79 3.27
CA ASN A 120 10.17 -8.94 4.07
C ASN A 120 10.38 -7.71 4.96
N PRO A 121 9.70 -7.63 6.13
CA PRO A 121 9.81 -6.48 7.03
C PRO A 121 11.27 -6.24 7.45
N ALA A 122 11.70 -4.98 7.42
CA ALA A 122 13.08 -4.54 7.63
C ALA A 122 14.14 -5.13 6.67
N GLY A 123 13.73 -5.82 5.60
CA GLY A 123 14.62 -6.57 4.70
C GLY A 123 15.37 -5.72 3.66
N ASN A 124 15.07 -4.43 3.51
CA ASN A 124 15.71 -3.58 2.50
C ASN A 124 17.09 -3.06 2.98
N VAL A 125 18.09 -3.94 2.94
CA VAL A 125 19.47 -3.65 3.35
C VAL A 125 20.15 -2.56 2.52
N ALA A 126 19.68 -2.33 1.30
CA ALA A 126 20.21 -1.28 0.42
C ALA A 126 19.75 0.12 0.84
N ARG A 127 18.68 0.24 1.64
CA ARG A 127 18.13 1.51 2.12
C ARG A 127 17.84 1.44 3.62
N PRO A 128 18.85 1.61 4.49
CA PRO A 128 18.70 1.48 5.94
C PRO A 128 17.58 2.34 6.56
N MET A 129 17.30 3.52 5.99
CA MET A 129 16.25 4.43 6.47
C MET A 129 14.83 3.83 6.40
N VAL A 130 14.58 2.84 5.53
CA VAL A 130 13.27 2.16 5.44
C VAL A 130 13.25 0.79 6.14
N GLN A 131 14.27 0.48 6.94
CA GLN A 131 14.31 -0.75 7.74
C GLN A 131 13.65 -0.58 9.11
N ARG A 132 13.22 0.63 9.44
CA ARG A 132 12.54 0.94 10.70
C ARG A 132 11.18 1.57 10.44
N LEU A 133 10.26 1.28 11.35
CA LEU A 133 8.96 1.91 11.40
C LEU A 133 9.08 3.33 12.00
N PRO A 134 8.11 4.22 11.72
CA PRO A 134 8.01 5.52 12.38
C PRO A 134 7.92 5.39 13.90
N GLU A 135 8.42 6.40 14.60
CA GLU A 135 8.32 6.51 16.06
C GLU A 135 6.97 7.13 16.46
N PRO A 136 6.44 6.87 17.68
CA PRO A 136 5.21 7.49 18.15
C PRO A 136 5.23 9.03 18.09
N GLN A 137 6.41 9.64 18.26
CA GLN A 137 6.58 11.09 18.19
C GLN A 137 6.32 11.63 16.79
N ASP A 138 6.56 10.86 15.73
CA ASP A 138 6.33 11.30 14.34
C ASP A 138 4.84 11.57 14.09
N VAL A 139 3.95 10.78 14.71
CA VAL A 139 2.49 11.00 14.65
C VAL A 139 2.12 12.29 15.37
N ALA A 140 2.67 12.53 16.56
CA ALA A 140 2.40 13.75 17.33
C ALA A 140 2.84 15.00 16.55
N LEU A 141 4.05 14.97 15.99
CA LEU A 141 4.59 16.08 15.20
C LEU A 141 3.75 16.36 13.94
N CYS A 142 3.31 15.32 13.24
CA CYS A 142 2.46 15.49 12.06
C CYS A 142 1.09 16.10 12.40
N LEU A 143 0.54 15.83 13.59
CA LEU A 143 -0.73 16.42 14.04
C LEU A 143 -0.62 17.90 14.44
N ASP A 144 0.59 18.40 14.68
CA ASP A 144 0.83 19.82 14.97
C ASP A 144 0.86 20.69 13.70
N VAL A 145 0.93 20.08 12.52
CA VAL A 145 0.83 20.75 11.21
C VAL A 145 -0.60 21.24 10.99
N ASN A 146 -0.79 22.55 10.98
CA ASN A 146 -2.14 23.16 10.99
C ASN A 146 -2.72 23.38 9.59
N MET A 147 -1.86 23.48 8.57
CA MET A 147 -2.30 23.61 7.19
C MET A 147 -2.49 22.20 6.61
N PHE A 148 -3.66 21.94 6.04
CA PHE A 148 -3.94 20.64 5.42
C PHE A 148 -2.98 20.33 4.26
N ASP A 149 -2.64 21.34 3.46
CA ASP A 149 -1.63 21.27 2.40
C ASP A 149 -1.16 22.69 2.06
N THR A 150 -0.03 22.81 1.37
CA THR A 150 0.58 24.07 0.92
C THR A 150 1.01 23.99 -0.55
N PRO A 151 1.14 25.11 -1.27
CA PRO A 151 1.73 25.10 -2.61
C PRO A 151 3.12 24.44 -2.62
N PRO A 152 3.48 23.65 -3.65
CA PRO A 152 2.77 23.47 -4.93
C PRO A 152 1.67 22.39 -4.90
N PHE A 153 1.27 21.90 -3.73
CA PHE A 153 0.29 20.82 -3.54
C PHE A 153 0.79 19.50 -4.12
N PHE A 154 2.05 19.19 -3.83
CA PHE A 154 2.77 18.05 -4.38
C PHE A 154 3.63 17.34 -3.32
N SER A 155 4.39 16.31 -3.70
CA SER A 155 5.21 15.52 -2.78
C SER A 155 6.36 16.30 -2.10
N ASP A 156 6.64 17.52 -2.55
CA ASP A 156 7.66 18.44 -2.02
C ASP A 156 7.08 19.70 -1.33
N SER A 157 5.77 19.72 -1.05
CA SER A 157 5.13 20.76 -0.22
C SER A 157 5.80 20.89 1.16
N SER A 158 5.86 22.11 1.70
CA SER A 158 6.43 22.40 3.02
C SER A 158 5.66 23.50 3.76
N GLU A 159 5.83 23.62 5.08
CA GLU A 159 5.13 24.62 5.92
C GLU A 159 5.65 26.08 5.79
N SER A 160 6.47 26.40 4.77
CA SER A 160 7.12 27.70 4.61
C SER A 160 6.19 28.90 4.68
#